data_AF-A0A195BA94-F1
#
_entry.id   AF-A0A195BA94-F1
#
_cell.length_a   1.000
_cell.length_b   1.000
_cell.length_c   1.000
_cell.angle_alpha   90.00
_cell.angle_beta   90.00
_cell.angle_gamma   90.00
#
_symmetry.space_group_name_H-M   'P 1'
#
loop_
_entity.id
_entity.type
_entity.pdbx_description
1 polymer ?
#
loop_
_entity_poly.entity_id
_entity_poly.type
_entity_poly.pdbx_seq_one_letter_code
_entity_poly.pdbx_strand_id
1 'polypeptide(L)'
;MPSCQKHSDCDDEYLWTVIWYLGYGKQKYVMTMEQIEKAALSMRNTCTSKSHADAGAVAGIQKGEFPDDNQPLKCYTLCIMKTMRTFKNGRIDDGMMIKQMDLMMPPDMAGPLKVSLTKCAAEPPAGDDCETTYQFKRMSLDEVKEALLPLQKYCIDKVGTDPKMIDDAAKGIFASDWKFQCYFKCVLLNTKIMKDDKIVEKALKNIIETMLLEEYIPPAMKAMEHCLSIVKKFKGCELAYELAKCGYDYDSSAVRQIFYFTNIF
;
A
#
# COMPACT_ATOMS: atom_id res chain seq x y z
N MET A 1 -21.72 -38.86 -26.90
CA MET A 1 -22.81 -37.92 -26.60
C MET A 1 -23.97 -38.75 -26.05
N PRO A 2 -24.61 -38.45 -24.91
CA PRO A 2 -25.10 -37.12 -24.44
C PRO A 2 -24.55 -36.75 -23.02
N SER A 3 -24.22 -35.49 -22.70
CA SER A 3 -25.08 -34.39 -22.20
C SER A 3 -26.01 -34.75 -21.02
N CYS A 4 -25.59 -34.42 -19.80
CA CYS A 4 -26.52 -34.26 -18.67
C CYS A 4 -26.80 -32.77 -18.45
N GLN A 5 -28.08 -32.42 -18.57
CA GLN A 5 -28.69 -31.13 -18.34
C GLN A 5 -29.35 -31.14 -16.94
N LYS A 6 -29.25 -30.01 -16.22
CA LYS A 6 -30.04 -29.61 -15.02
C LYS A 6 -29.60 -30.13 -13.62
N HIS A 7 -28.61 -29.43 -13.08
CA HIS A 7 -28.55 -28.63 -11.83
C HIS A 7 -29.31 -28.95 -10.51
N SER A 8 -29.96 -30.09 -10.25
CA SER A 8 -30.71 -30.20 -8.97
C SER A 8 -30.80 -31.55 -8.24
N ASP A 9 -30.02 -32.58 -8.57
CA ASP A 9 -30.13 -33.89 -7.87
C ASP A 9 -28.76 -34.52 -7.46
N CYS A 10 -27.76 -33.70 -7.10
CA CYS A 10 -26.55 -34.21 -6.42
C CYS A 10 -26.40 -33.52 -5.07
N ASP A 11 -27.23 -33.93 -4.14
CA ASP A 11 -27.35 -33.43 -2.78
C ASP A 11 -26.10 -33.72 -1.91
N ASP A 12 -25.69 -32.65 -1.22
CA ASP A 12 -25.41 -32.58 0.22
C ASP A 12 -24.27 -33.37 0.90
N GLU A 13 -23.40 -34.06 0.15
CA GLU A 13 -22.10 -34.50 0.72
C GLU A 13 -20.90 -33.73 0.16
N TYR A 14 -21.05 -33.14 -1.03
CA TYR A 14 -20.03 -32.29 -1.64
C TYR A 14 -20.02 -30.87 -1.11
N LEU A 15 -21.15 -30.33 -0.62
CA LEU A 15 -21.18 -28.95 -0.14
C LEU A 15 -20.39 -28.80 1.17
N TRP A 16 -20.42 -29.79 2.06
CA TRP A 16 -19.61 -29.77 3.29
C TRP A 16 -18.13 -30.01 3.03
N THR A 17 -17.75 -30.88 2.08
CA THR A 17 -16.35 -31.03 1.66
C THR A 17 -15.87 -29.78 0.91
N VAL A 18 -16.69 -29.18 0.05
CA VAL A 18 -16.38 -27.91 -0.62
C VAL A 18 -16.33 -26.75 0.37
N ILE A 19 -17.15 -26.71 1.43
CA ILE A 19 -17.03 -25.72 2.53
C ILE A 19 -15.79 -26.01 3.39
N TRP A 20 -15.35 -27.26 3.53
CA TRP A 20 -14.09 -27.61 4.20
C TRP A 20 -12.87 -27.22 3.35
N TYR A 21 -12.95 -27.37 2.02
CA TYR A 21 -11.91 -26.99 1.07
C TYR A 21 -11.93 -25.49 0.70
N LEU A 22 -13.07 -24.81 0.73
CA LEU A 22 -13.24 -23.36 0.49
C LEU A 22 -13.23 -22.54 1.80
N GLY A 23 -13.41 -23.19 2.96
CA GLY A 23 -13.33 -22.59 4.29
C GLY A 23 -11.91 -22.51 4.87
N TYR A 24 -10.91 -22.99 4.12
CA TYR A 24 -9.50 -22.83 4.41
C TYR A 24 -8.71 -22.42 3.16
N GLY A 25 -9.16 -21.35 2.51
CA GLY A 25 -8.24 -20.42 1.87
C GLY A 25 -7.48 -19.60 2.91
N LYS A 26 -6.90 -20.24 3.95
CA LYS A 26 -5.69 -19.66 4.54
C LYS A 26 -4.70 -19.67 3.39
N GLN A 27 -4.54 -18.56 2.69
CA GLN A 27 -3.28 -18.30 2.00
C GLN A 27 -2.24 -18.57 3.08
N LYS A 28 -1.54 -19.70 2.94
CA LYS A 28 -0.43 -20.00 3.84
C LYS A 28 0.57 -18.91 3.52
N TYR A 29 0.61 -17.87 4.34
CA TYR A 29 1.83 -17.11 4.49
C TYR A 29 2.88 -18.17 4.82
N VAL A 30 3.77 -18.42 3.86
CA VAL A 30 4.81 -19.45 3.96
C VAL A 30 5.71 -19.17 5.18
N MET A 31 5.64 -17.93 5.69
CA MET A 31 6.34 -17.37 6.84
C MET A 31 5.35 -16.59 7.72
N THR A 32 5.63 -16.47 9.02
CA THR A 32 4.86 -15.60 9.91
C THR A 32 5.19 -14.13 9.65
N MET A 33 4.33 -13.22 10.11
CA MET A 33 4.54 -11.79 9.85
C MET A 33 5.84 -11.24 10.42
N GLU A 34 6.16 -11.67 11.64
CA GLU A 34 7.42 -11.35 12.29
C GLU A 34 8.64 -11.85 11.49
N GLN A 35 8.52 -12.98 10.79
CA GLN A 35 9.59 -13.51 9.95
C GLN A 35 9.78 -12.70 8.67
N ILE A 36 8.70 -12.20 8.08
CA ILE A 36 8.74 -11.33 6.89
C ILE A 36 9.37 -9.99 7.25
N GLU A 37 8.95 -9.36 8.35
CA GLU A 37 9.52 -8.09 8.83
C GLU A 37 11.03 -8.20 9.09
N LYS A 38 11.44 -9.27 9.79
CA LYS A 38 12.87 -9.53 10.04
C LYS A 38 13.64 -9.75 8.73
N ALA A 39 13.04 -10.43 7.75
CA ALA A 39 13.64 -10.60 6.44
C ALA A 39 13.76 -9.27 5.68
N ALA A 40 12.72 -8.44 5.66
CA ALA A 40 12.72 -7.13 5.03
C ALA A 40 13.74 -6.18 5.67
N LEU A 41 13.77 -6.11 7.01
CA LEU A 41 14.75 -5.33 7.76
C LEU A 41 16.18 -5.84 7.52
N SER A 42 16.37 -7.15 7.49
CA SER A 42 17.66 -7.76 7.17
C SER A 42 18.12 -7.40 5.75
N MET A 43 17.23 -7.48 4.76
CA MET A 43 17.52 -7.07 3.37
C MET A 43 17.84 -5.59 3.30
N ARG A 44 17.07 -4.72 3.96
CA ARG A 44 17.33 -3.28 4.03
C ARG A 44 18.72 -3.02 4.58
N ASN A 45 19.04 -3.53 5.77
CA ASN A 45 20.32 -3.30 6.41
C ASN A 45 21.48 -3.85 5.58
N THR A 46 21.33 -5.06 5.04
CA THR A 46 22.33 -5.70 4.18
C THR A 46 22.59 -4.87 2.92
N CYS A 47 21.53 -4.41 2.25
CA CYS A 47 21.68 -3.66 1.01
C CYS A 47 22.16 -2.23 1.24
N THR A 48 21.75 -1.57 2.33
CA THR A 48 22.31 -0.27 2.73
C THR A 48 23.82 -0.39 2.93
N SER A 49 24.27 -1.44 3.63
CA SER A 49 25.69 -1.69 3.84
C SER A 49 26.44 -2.00 2.54
N LYS A 50 25.90 -2.89 1.70
CA LYS A 50 26.55 -3.32 0.45
C LYS A 50 26.62 -2.23 -0.61
N SER A 51 25.62 -1.36 -0.68
CA SER A 51 25.62 -0.26 -1.65
C SER A 51 26.30 1.00 -1.12
N HIS A 52 26.64 1.03 0.18
CA HIS A 52 27.13 2.21 0.88
C HIS A 52 26.17 3.40 0.82
N ALA A 53 24.86 3.12 0.68
CA ALA A 53 23.85 4.17 0.68
C ALA A 53 23.71 4.80 2.07
N ASP A 54 23.45 6.11 2.10
CA ASP A 54 23.05 6.78 3.33
C ASP A 54 21.68 6.22 3.82
N ALA A 55 21.59 5.91 5.11
CA ALA A 55 20.38 5.32 5.68
C ALA A 55 19.19 6.28 5.65
N GLY A 56 19.43 7.59 5.73
CA GLY A 56 18.44 8.63 5.56
C GLY A 56 17.92 8.69 4.13
N ALA A 57 18.82 8.63 3.14
CA ALA A 57 18.46 8.57 1.73
C ALA A 57 17.65 7.30 1.39
N VAL A 58 18.01 6.14 1.97
CA VAL A 58 17.23 4.90 1.84
C VAL A 58 15.83 5.04 2.46
N ALA A 59 15.69 5.75 3.58
CA ALA A 59 14.38 6.08 4.13
C ALA A 59 13.61 7.07 3.23
N GLY A 60 14.29 7.99 2.55
CA GLY A 60 13.73 8.95 1.60
C GLY A 60 13.04 8.30 0.40
N ILE A 61 13.47 7.12 -0.06
CA ILE A 61 12.79 6.37 -1.13
C ILE A 61 11.31 6.13 -0.80
N GLN A 62 11.00 5.84 0.46
CA GLN A 62 9.62 5.65 0.92
C GLN A 62 8.80 6.95 0.94
N LYS A 63 9.44 8.10 0.78
CA LYS A 63 8.77 9.40 0.67
C LYS A 63 8.64 9.84 -0.79
N GLY A 64 9.12 9.03 -1.73
CA GLY A 64 9.25 9.45 -3.12
C GLY A 64 10.43 10.39 -3.37
N GLU A 65 11.41 10.46 -2.47
CA GLU A 65 12.63 11.23 -2.66
C GLU A 65 13.61 10.38 -3.49
N PHE A 66 13.80 10.76 -4.75
CA PHE A 66 14.71 10.08 -5.69
C PHE A 66 15.77 11.05 -6.23
N PRO A 67 16.80 11.40 -5.44
CA PRO A 67 17.90 12.24 -5.93
C PRO A 67 18.61 11.56 -7.10
N ASP A 68 18.77 12.28 -8.22
CA ASP A 68 19.40 11.74 -9.44
C ASP A 68 20.93 11.61 -9.30
N ASP A 69 21.57 12.33 -8.38
CA ASP A 69 23.02 12.37 -8.16
C ASP A 69 23.49 11.48 -6.98
N ASN A 70 22.77 10.39 -6.71
CA ASN A 70 23.08 9.47 -5.61
C ASN A 70 23.27 8.02 -6.07
N GLN A 71 24.45 7.72 -6.63
CA GLN A 71 24.78 6.38 -7.12
C GLN A 71 24.69 5.27 -6.06
N PRO A 72 25.17 5.46 -4.80
CA PRO A 72 24.98 4.47 -3.74
C PRO A 72 23.50 4.10 -3.49
N LEU A 73 22.60 5.09 -3.54
CA LEU A 73 21.16 4.87 -3.40
C LEU A 73 20.55 4.16 -4.61
N LYS A 74 21.01 4.46 -5.83
CA LYS A 74 20.61 3.68 -7.03
C LYS A 74 21.05 2.23 -6.92
N CYS A 75 22.27 1.98 -6.45
CA CYS A 75 22.75 0.61 -6.29
C CYS A 75 22.10 -0.12 -5.10
N TYR A 76 21.50 0.60 -4.14
CA TYR A 76 20.64 0.00 -3.12
C TYR A 76 19.43 -0.70 -3.75
N THR A 77 18.73 -0.05 -4.71
CA THR A 77 17.58 -0.68 -5.38
C THR A 77 17.99 -1.92 -6.17
N LEU A 78 19.15 -1.89 -6.80
CA LEU A 78 19.72 -3.06 -7.48
C LEU A 78 20.01 -4.21 -6.52
N CYS A 79 20.61 -3.92 -5.37
CA CYS A 79 20.87 -4.94 -4.35
C CYS A 79 19.58 -5.63 -3.90
N ILE A 80 18.53 -4.85 -3.63
CA ILE A 80 17.23 -5.37 -3.20
C ILE A 80 16.63 -6.28 -4.30
N MET A 81 16.62 -5.84 -5.56
CA MET A 81 16.05 -6.64 -6.64
C MET A 81 16.87 -7.89 -6.97
N LYS A 82 18.21 -7.83 -6.92
CA LYS A 82 19.07 -9.02 -7.05
C LYS A 82 18.84 -9.99 -5.90
N THR A 83 18.64 -9.50 -4.68
CA THR A 83 18.35 -10.33 -3.50
C THR A 83 16.99 -11.05 -3.65
N MET A 84 15.97 -10.35 -4.15
CA MET A 84 14.65 -10.93 -4.45
C MET A 84 14.63 -11.77 -5.74
N ARG A 85 15.74 -11.81 -6.49
CA ARG A 85 15.86 -12.49 -7.79
C ARG A 85 14.88 -11.95 -8.84
N THR A 86 14.58 -10.66 -8.75
CA THR A 86 13.66 -9.95 -9.65
C THR A 86 14.37 -9.04 -10.63
N PHE A 87 15.70 -9.18 -10.73
CA PHE A 87 16.52 -8.54 -11.73
C PHE A 87 17.53 -9.54 -12.30
N LYS A 88 17.55 -9.67 -13.63
CA LYS A 88 18.43 -10.60 -14.33
C LYS A 88 18.74 -10.08 -15.73
N ASN A 89 19.97 -10.31 -16.21
CA ASN A 89 20.40 -9.96 -17.56
C ASN A 89 20.18 -8.48 -17.93
N GLY A 90 20.45 -7.57 -16.98
CA GLY A 90 20.29 -6.13 -17.18
C GLY A 90 18.83 -5.65 -17.24
N ARG A 91 17.86 -6.48 -16.84
CA ARG A 91 16.42 -6.16 -16.91
C ARG A 91 15.67 -6.61 -15.66
N ILE A 92 14.53 -5.96 -15.42
CA ILE A 92 13.55 -6.40 -14.42
C ILE A 92 12.92 -7.72 -14.91
N ASP A 93 12.88 -8.73 -14.04
CA ASP A 93 12.19 -9.99 -14.31
C ASP A 93 10.76 -9.87 -13.78
N ASP A 94 9.85 -9.42 -14.64
CA ASP A 94 8.44 -9.18 -14.31
C ASP A 94 7.72 -10.46 -13.90
N GLY A 95 8.01 -11.59 -14.54
CA GLY A 95 7.49 -12.90 -14.16
C GLY A 95 7.89 -13.31 -12.74
N MET A 96 9.14 -13.07 -12.33
CA MET A 96 9.58 -13.31 -10.96
C MET A 96 8.99 -12.29 -9.98
N MET A 97 8.87 -11.01 -10.37
CA MET A 97 8.22 -9.99 -9.55
C MET A 97 6.75 -10.34 -9.28
N ILE A 98 5.99 -10.73 -10.31
CA ILE A 98 4.59 -11.15 -10.21
C ILE A 98 4.48 -12.34 -9.26
N LYS A 99 5.38 -13.32 -9.37
CA LYS A 99 5.42 -14.45 -8.43
C LYS A 99 5.68 -14.02 -7.00
N GLN A 100 6.60 -13.08 -6.76
CA GLN A 100 6.82 -12.54 -5.41
C GLN A 100 5.56 -11.82 -4.90
N MET A 101 4.89 -11.04 -5.74
CA MET A 101 3.61 -10.41 -5.39
C MET A 101 2.53 -11.45 -5.05
N ASP A 102 2.39 -12.51 -5.84
CA ASP A 102 1.42 -13.59 -5.59
C ASP A 102 1.70 -14.39 -4.31
N LEU A 103 2.96 -14.43 -3.88
CA LEU A 103 3.36 -15.08 -2.62
C LEU A 103 3.16 -14.19 -1.40
N MET A 104 3.11 -12.88 -1.58
CA MET A 104 3.13 -11.88 -0.51
C MET A 104 1.85 -11.04 -0.43
N MET A 105 0.92 -11.21 -1.37
CA MET A 105 -0.30 -10.41 -1.48
C MET A 105 -1.49 -11.27 -1.93
N PRO A 106 -2.69 -11.02 -1.36
CA PRO A 106 -3.93 -11.56 -1.88
C PRO A 106 -4.20 -11.22 -3.38
N PRO A 107 -4.85 -12.11 -4.15
CA PRO A 107 -5.02 -11.95 -5.60
C PRO A 107 -5.79 -10.69 -6.05
N ASP A 108 -6.79 -10.27 -5.28
CA ASP A 108 -7.60 -9.07 -5.53
C ASP A 108 -6.79 -7.77 -5.39
N MET A 109 -5.74 -7.78 -4.56
CA MET A 109 -4.80 -6.68 -4.38
C MET A 109 -3.69 -6.69 -5.42
N ALA A 110 -3.14 -7.88 -5.67
CA ALA A 110 -2.01 -8.04 -6.55
C ALA A 110 -2.40 -7.67 -7.99
N GLY A 111 -3.66 -7.90 -8.39
CA GLY A 111 -4.18 -7.61 -9.73
C GLY A 111 -3.84 -6.21 -10.25
N PRO A 112 -4.33 -5.11 -9.61
CA PRO A 112 -3.99 -3.75 -10.02
C PRO A 112 -2.48 -3.44 -10.00
N LEU A 113 -1.75 -3.90 -8.97
CA LEU A 113 -0.31 -3.65 -8.83
C LEU A 113 0.52 -4.34 -9.91
N LYS A 114 0.09 -5.53 -10.36
CA LYS A 114 0.73 -6.24 -11.48
C LYS A 114 0.64 -5.47 -12.79
N VAL A 115 -0.45 -4.74 -13.03
CA VAL A 115 -0.58 -3.92 -14.24
C VAL A 115 0.48 -2.82 -14.28
N SER A 116 0.61 -2.06 -13.18
CA SER A 116 1.66 -1.05 -13.04
C SER A 116 3.05 -1.68 -13.10
N LEU A 117 3.24 -2.84 -12.48
CA LEU A 117 4.51 -3.56 -12.53
C LEU A 117 4.92 -3.97 -13.94
N THR A 118 4.03 -4.60 -14.70
CA THR A 118 4.29 -5.03 -16.07
C THR A 118 4.59 -3.82 -16.96
N LYS A 119 3.86 -2.71 -16.78
CA LYS A 119 4.15 -1.45 -17.47
C LYS A 119 5.56 -0.95 -17.16
N CYS A 120 5.92 -0.84 -15.89
CA CYS A 120 7.23 -0.32 -15.47
C CYS A 120 8.39 -1.25 -15.87
N ALA A 121 8.18 -2.57 -15.84
CA ALA A 121 9.20 -3.55 -16.22
C ALA A 121 9.44 -3.62 -17.73
N ALA A 122 8.47 -3.18 -18.55
CA ALA A 122 8.59 -3.13 -20.00
C ALA A 122 9.45 -1.95 -20.50
N GLU A 123 9.73 -0.97 -19.63
CA GLU A 123 10.61 0.16 -19.98
C GLU A 123 12.02 -0.34 -20.32
N PRO A 124 12.70 0.28 -21.30
CA PRO A 124 14.05 -0.10 -21.65
C PRO A 124 15.03 0.18 -20.48
N PRO A 125 16.10 -0.62 -20.34
CA PRO A 125 17.14 -0.34 -19.36
C PRO A 125 17.69 1.09 -19.50
N ALA A 126 17.82 1.78 -18.38
CA ALA A 126 18.36 3.12 -18.30
C ALA A 126 19.76 3.05 -17.70
N GLY A 127 20.76 3.64 -18.37
CA GLY A 127 22.13 3.71 -17.86
C GLY A 127 22.73 2.34 -17.51
N ASP A 128 23.15 2.18 -16.26
CA ASP A 128 23.64 0.92 -15.71
C ASP A 128 22.53 0.12 -14.98
N ASP A 129 22.86 -1.05 -14.46
CA ASP A 129 21.93 -1.87 -13.67
C ASP A 129 21.34 -1.10 -12.46
N CYS A 130 22.14 -0.24 -11.81
CA CYS A 130 21.69 0.54 -10.66
C CYS A 130 20.63 1.55 -11.09
N GLU A 131 20.92 2.30 -12.14
CA GLU A 131 20.00 3.26 -12.75
C GLU A 131 18.70 2.58 -13.22
N THR A 132 18.79 1.46 -13.91
CA THR A 132 17.61 0.72 -14.39
C THR A 132 16.67 0.33 -13.25
N THR A 133 17.21 -0.25 -12.17
CA THR A 133 16.39 -0.64 -11.02
C THR A 133 15.84 0.54 -10.22
N TYR A 134 16.59 1.64 -10.18
CA TYR A 134 16.18 2.87 -9.53
C TYR A 134 15.01 3.52 -10.26
N GLN A 135 15.11 3.60 -11.59
CA GLN A 135 14.04 4.11 -12.47
C GLN A 135 12.78 3.26 -12.37
N PHE A 136 12.89 1.94 -12.40
CA PHE A 136 11.74 1.05 -12.19
C PHE A 136 11.05 1.35 -10.86
N LYS A 137 11.83 1.49 -9.77
CA LYS A 137 11.26 1.75 -8.44
C LYS A 137 10.61 3.13 -8.36
N ARG A 138 11.20 4.14 -8.98
CA ARG A 138 10.65 5.50 -9.09
C ARG A 138 9.31 5.48 -9.84
N MET A 139 9.29 4.95 -11.06
CA MET A 139 8.10 4.85 -11.89
C MET A 139 6.98 4.04 -11.21
N SER A 140 7.33 2.93 -10.56
CA SER A 140 6.34 2.12 -9.83
C SER A 140 5.67 2.90 -8.70
N LEU A 141 6.40 3.79 -8.01
CA LEU A 141 5.83 4.67 -7.00
C LEU A 141 5.01 5.79 -7.63
N ASP A 142 5.45 6.34 -8.75
CA ASP A 142 4.74 7.41 -9.46
C ASP A 142 3.41 6.90 -10.02
N GLU A 143 3.33 5.68 -10.57
CA GLU A 143 2.06 5.08 -11.02
C GLU A 143 1.05 4.94 -9.87
N VAL A 144 1.52 4.56 -8.67
CA VAL A 144 0.67 4.49 -7.48
C VAL A 144 0.18 5.89 -7.09
N LYS A 145 1.03 6.92 -7.16
CA LYS A 145 0.63 8.31 -6.91
C LYS A 145 -0.38 8.82 -7.93
N GLU A 146 -0.12 8.62 -9.23
CA GLU A 146 -1.00 9.04 -10.32
C GLU A 146 -2.38 8.38 -10.24
N ALA A 147 -2.47 7.13 -9.77
CA ALA A 147 -3.75 6.49 -9.53
C ALA A 147 -4.60 7.18 -8.43
N LEU A 148 -3.96 7.94 -7.54
CA LEU A 148 -4.56 8.54 -6.35
C LEU A 148 -4.78 10.07 -6.49
N LEU A 149 -4.00 10.74 -7.35
CA LEU A 149 -4.10 12.18 -7.63
C LEU A 149 -5.50 12.66 -8.08
N PRO A 150 -6.27 11.93 -8.92
CA PRO A 150 -7.59 12.39 -9.34
C PRO A 150 -8.55 12.59 -8.16
N LEU A 151 -8.49 11.69 -7.17
CA LEU A 151 -9.31 11.79 -5.97
C LEU A 151 -8.89 12.98 -5.11
N GLN A 152 -7.58 13.18 -4.92
CA GLN A 152 -7.06 14.33 -4.20
C GLN A 152 -7.52 15.65 -4.85
N LYS A 153 -7.30 15.83 -6.15
CA LYS A 153 -7.72 17.03 -6.89
C LYS A 153 -9.22 17.27 -6.79
N TYR A 154 -10.02 16.21 -7.00
CA TYR A 154 -11.47 16.29 -6.86
C TYR A 154 -11.89 16.80 -5.47
N CYS A 155 -11.28 16.29 -4.40
CA CYS A 155 -11.63 16.70 -3.05
C CYS A 155 -11.10 18.10 -2.68
N ILE A 156 -9.95 18.51 -3.20
CA ILE A 156 -9.46 19.89 -3.10
C ILE A 156 -10.47 20.86 -3.72
N ASP A 157 -10.85 20.62 -4.98
CA ASP A 157 -11.75 21.51 -5.72
C ASP A 157 -13.16 21.52 -5.11
N LYS A 158 -13.66 20.35 -4.71
CA LYS A 158 -15.00 20.22 -4.14
C LYS A 158 -15.16 20.95 -2.81
N VAL A 159 -14.12 20.94 -1.97
CA VAL A 159 -14.18 21.52 -0.62
C VAL A 159 -13.57 22.93 -0.58
N GLY A 160 -12.70 23.26 -1.53
CA GLY A 160 -11.98 24.53 -1.61
C GLY A 160 -10.94 24.69 -0.51
N THR A 161 -10.30 23.59 -0.09
CA THR A 161 -9.18 23.60 0.87
C THR A 161 -7.89 24.07 0.17
N ASP A 162 -6.97 24.66 0.93
CA ASP A 162 -5.65 25.03 0.43
C ASP A 162 -4.78 23.77 0.29
N PRO A 163 -4.25 23.44 -0.91
CA PRO A 163 -3.37 22.30 -1.12
C PRO A 163 -2.19 22.26 -0.13
N LYS A 164 -1.71 23.43 0.31
CA LYS A 164 -0.63 23.53 1.30
C LYS A 164 -0.99 22.83 2.61
N MET A 165 -2.26 22.87 3.04
CA MET A 165 -2.68 22.21 4.29
C MET A 165 -2.58 20.68 4.20
N ILE A 166 -2.74 20.12 2.99
CA ILE A 166 -2.57 18.69 2.74
C ILE A 166 -1.08 18.32 2.79
N ASP A 167 -0.23 19.12 2.14
CA ASP A 167 1.24 18.93 2.18
C ASP A 167 1.81 19.09 3.60
N ASP A 168 1.23 20.00 4.38
CA ASP A 168 1.58 20.25 5.78
C ASP A 168 1.14 19.06 6.66
N ALA A 169 -0.05 18.51 6.43
CA ALA A 169 -0.55 17.36 7.20
C ALA A 169 0.24 16.08 6.94
N ALA A 170 0.73 15.87 5.71
CA ALA A 170 1.71 14.81 5.45
C ALA A 170 2.93 14.96 6.36
N LYS A 171 3.37 16.19 6.67
CA LYS A 171 4.49 16.48 7.58
C LYS A 171 4.11 16.49 9.07
N GLY A 172 2.86 16.13 9.40
CA GLY A 172 2.34 16.13 10.77
C GLY A 172 1.82 17.48 11.26
N ILE A 173 1.66 18.44 10.36
CA ILE A 173 1.13 19.77 10.67
C ILE A 173 -0.35 19.78 10.31
N PHE A 174 -1.20 19.44 11.28
CA PHE A 174 -2.65 19.42 11.11
C PHE A 174 -3.27 20.77 11.48
N ALA A 175 -3.62 21.57 10.46
CA ALA A 175 -4.26 22.87 10.66
C ALA A 175 -5.72 22.72 11.10
N SER A 176 -6.17 23.58 12.03
CA SER A 176 -7.56 23.62 12.47
C SER A 176 -8.44 24.48 11.55
N ASP A 177 -8.53 24.10 10.27
CA ASP A 177 -9.39 24.74 9.26
C ASP A 177 -10.57 23.81 8.89
N TRP A 178 -11.78 24.37 8.81
CA TRP A 178 -12.98 23.56 8.59
C TRP A 178 -13.04 22.95 7.17
N LYS A 179 -12.49 23.62 6.16
CA LYS A 179 -12.41 23.07 4.79
C LYS A 179 -11.39 21.95 4.75
N PHE A 180 -10.26 22.11 5.44
CA PHE A 180 -9.27 21.06 5.58
C PHE A 180 -9.83 19.82 6.32
N GLN A 181 -10.63 20.00 7.38
CA GLN A 181 -11.33 18.88 7.99
C GLN A 181 -12.29 18.19 7.01
N CYS A 182 -13.03 18.97 6.21
CA CYS A 182 -13.96 18.43 5.24
C CYS A 182 -13.29 17.79 4.01
N TYR A 183 -12.02 18.11 3.72
CA TYR A 183 -11.23 17.40 2.72
C TYR A 183 -11.11 15.91 3.07
N PHE A 184 -10.77 15.58 4.33
CA PHE A 184 -10.73 14.19 4.78
C PHE A 184 -12.09 13.52 4.63
N LYS A 185 -13.18 14.19 5.00
CA LYS A 185 -14.53 13.62 4.80
C LYS A 185 -14.79 13.32 3.32
N CYS A 186 -14.42 14.23 2.41
CA CYS A 186 -14.57 14.00 0.98
C CYS A 186 -13.82 12.74 0.53
N VAL A 187 -12.56 12.59 0.95
CA VAL A 187 -11.76 11.40 0.64
C VAL A 187 -12.44 10.13 1.17
N LEU A 188 -12.81 10.11 2.46
CA LEU A 188 -13.41 8.92 3.09
C LEU A 188 -14.73 8.51 2.44
N LEU A 189 -15.52 9.46 1.95
CA LEU A 189 -16.76 9.17 1.23
C LEU A 189 -16.49 8.53 -0.14
N ASN A 190 -15.48 9.00 -0.87
CA ASN A 190 -15.15 8.46 -2.20
C ASN A 190 -14.41 7.12 -2.11
N THR A 191 -13.67 6.86 -1.03
CA THR A 191 -13.09 5.54 -0.73
C THR A 191 -14.06 4.61 -0.01
N LYS A 192 -15.28 5.07 0.30
CA LYS A 192 -16.34 4.33 1.01
C LYS A 192 -15.97 3.91 2.43
N ILE A 193 -14.88 4.45 3.00
CA ILE A 193 -14.53 4.33 4.42
C ILE A 193 -15.56 5.06 5.28
N MET A 194 -16.19 6.10 4.75
CA MET A 194 -17.28 6.80 5.40
C MET A 194 -18.57 6.66 4.58
N LYS A 195 -19.69 6.56 5.27
CA LYS A 195 -21.03 6.74 4.70
C LYS A 195 -21.78 7.73 5.58
N ASP A 196 -22.35 8.75 4.96
CA ASP A 196 -22.95 9.89 5.64
C ASP A 196 -21.94 10.54 6.61
N ASP A 197 -22.19 10.49 7.91
CA ASP A 197 -21.32 11.03 8.95
C ASP A 197 -20.71 9.93 9.84
N LYS A 198 -20.57 8.70 9.33
CA LYS A 198 -20.08 7.54 10.10
C LYS A 198 -19.04 6.73 9.34
N ILE A 199 -18.04 6.23 10.07
CA ILE A 199 -17.07 5.28 9.53
C ILE A 199 -17.74 3.92 9.31
N VAL A 200 -17.54 3.37 8.12
CA VAL A 200 -17.88 2.01 7.77
C VAL A 200 -16.67 1.16 8.15
N GLU A 201 -16.61 0.72 9.41
CA GLU A 201 -15.45 -0.01 9.97
C GLU A 201 -15.06 -1.22 9.12
N LYS A 202 -16.05 -1.93 8.57
CA LYS A 202 -15.80 -3.04 7.65
C LYS A 202 -15.07 -2.61 6.38
N ALA A 203 -15.39 -1.45 5.82
CA ALA A 203 -14.70 -0.94 4.64
C ALA A 203 -13.27 -0.51 4.97
N LEU A 204 -13.06 0.13 6.13
CA LEU A 204 -11.73 0.49 6.61
C LEU A 204 -10.86 -0.75 6.88
N LYS A 205 -11.43 -1.75 7.56
CA LYS A 205 -10.80 -3.05 7.80
C LYS A 205 -10.45 -3.74 6.48
N ASN A 206 -11.40 -3.83 5.56
CA ASN A 206 -11.14 -4.41 4.24
C ASN A 206 -10.01 -3.66 3.54
N ILE A 207 -9.98 -2.33 3.55
CA ILE A 207 -8.89 -1.55 2.96
C ILE A 207 -7.55 -1.86 3.63
N ILE A 208 -7.51 -2.00 4.96
CA ILE A 208 -6.29 -2.39 5.68
C ILE A 208 -5.84 -3.79 5.25
N GLU A 209 -6.76 -4.75 5.21
CA GLU A 209 -6.48 -6.14 4.83
C GLU A 209 -6.16 -6.30 3.33
N THR A 210 -6.71 -5.41 2.49
CA THR A 210 -6.67 -5.45 1.02
C THR A 210 -5.72 -4.41 0.41
N MET A 211 -5.09 -3.51 1.16
CA MET A 211 -4.14 -2.54 0.59
C MET A 211 -2.78 -2.55 1.28
N LEU A 212 -2.70 -3.08 2.50
CA LEU A 212 -1.44 -3.13 3.20
C LEU A 212 -0.75 -4.46 2.97
N LEU A 213 0.59 -4.40 2.96
CA LEU A 213 1.37 -5.60 3.13
C LEU A 213 0.94 -6.26 4.43
N GLU A 214 0.91 -7.58 4.43
CA GLU A 214 0.45 -8.35 5.57
C GLU A 214 1.18 -7.96 6.87
N GLU A 215 2.43 -7.49 6.78
CA GLU A 215 3.26 -7.06 7.93
C GLU A 215 2.69 -5.80 8.59
N TYR A 216 2.05 -4.97 7.79
CA TYR A 216 1.42 -3.75 8.24
C TYR A 216 -0.03 -3.97 8.67
N ILE A 217 -0.66 -5.12 8.37
CA ILE A 217 -2.04 -5.41 8.78
C ILE A 217 -2.18 -5.43 10.32
N PRO A 218 -1.46 -6.26 11.11
CA PRO A 218 -1.62 -6.27 12.56
C PRO A 218 -1.39 -4.91 13.25
N PRO A 219 -0.32 -4.14 12.95
CA PRO A 219 -0.14 -2.82 13.55
C PRO A 219 -1.18 -1.81 13.05
N ALA A 220 -1.59 -1.84 11.77
CA ALA A 220 -2.64 -0.96 11.27
C ALA A 220 -4.02 -1.28 11.85
N MET A 221 -4.32 -2.57 12.12
CA MET A 221 -5.54 -2.99 12.80
C MET A 221 -5.57 -2.49 14.25
N LYS A 222 -4.46 -2.57 14.97
CA LYS A 222 -4.34 -1.97 16.32
C LYS A 222 -4.51 -0.45 16.29
N ALA A 223 -3.92 0.22 15.30
CA ALA A 223 -4.08 1.65 15.08
C ALA A 223 -5.55 2.01 14.80
N MET A 224 -6.19 1.25 13.91
CA MET A 224 -7.60 1.39 13.57
C MET A 224 -8.49 1.24 14.80
N GLU A 225 -8.35 0.15 15.56
CA GLU A 225 -9.13 -0.08 16.78
C GLU A 225 -8.94 1.04 17.81
N HIS A 226 -7.70 1.47 18.03
CA HIS A 226 -7.38 2.59 18.90
C HIS A 226 -8.07 3.88 18.43
N CYS A 227 -7.86 4.27 17.18
CA CYS A 227 -8.37 5.52 16.65
C CYS A 227 -9.90 5.53 16.55
N LEU A 228 -10.54 4.44 16.09
CA LEU A 228 -12.00 4.31 16.08
C LEU A 228 -12.59 4.52 17.48
N SER A 229 -11.93 4.00 18.52
CA SER A 229 -12.39 4.18 19.91
C SER A 229 -12.35 5.63 20.39
N ILE A 230 -11.42 6.43 19.88
CA ILE A 230 -11.27 7.86 20.19
C ILE A 230 -12.30 8.69 19.42
N VAL A 231 -12.44 8.39 18.12
CA VAL A 231 -13.17 9.29 17.23
C VAL A 231 -14.68 9.07 17.23
N LYS A 232 -15.18 7.99 17.85
CA LYS A 232 -16.62 7.67 17.96
C LYS A 232 -17.52 8.80 18.47
N LYS A 233 -16.96 9.79 19.18
CA LYS A 233 -17.68 10.95 19.71
C LYS A 233 -17.91 12.05 18.67
N PHE A 234 -17.14 12.05 17.59
CA PHE A 234 -17.20 13.06 16.52
C PHE A 234 -18.13 12.62 15.39
N LYS A 235 -18.48 13.56 14.50
CA LYS A 235 -19.28 13.30 13.29
C LYS A 235 -18.75 14.12 12.11
N GLY A 236 -19.10 13.69 10.90
CA GLY A 236 -18.84 14.45 9.68
C GLY A 236 -17.37 14.81 9.47
N CYS A 237 -17.09 16.08 9.21
CA CYS A 237 -15.74 16.55 8.88
C CYS A 237 -14.77 16.40 10.07
N GLU A 238 -15.24 16.70 11.28
CA GLU A 238 -14.44 16.55 12.50
C GLU A 238 -14.08 15.08 12.75
N LEU A 239 -15.02 14.15 12.54
CA LEU A 239 -14.75 12.71 12.62
C LEU A 239 -13.67 12.26 11.62
N ALA A 240 -13.77 12.69 10.37
CA ALA A 240 -12.81 12.31 9.33
C ALA A 240 -11.42 12.86 9.63
N TYR A 241 -11.33 14.12 10.07
CA TYR A 241 -10.09 14.77 10.47
C TYR A 241 -9.45 14.12 11.68
N GLU A 242 -10.21 13.86 12.75
CA GLU A 242 -9.67 13.26 13.97
C GLU A 242 -9.24 11.80 13.72
N LEU A 243 -9.89 11.09 12.80
CA LEU A 243 -9.44 9.77 12.38
C LEU A 243 -8.10 9.85 11.63
N ALA A 244 -7.99 10.81 10.70
CA ALA A 244 -6.76 11.05 9.96
C ALA A 244 -5.61 11.41 10.90
N LYS A 245 -5.81 12.42 11.75
CA LYS A 245 -4.83 12.88 12.72
C LYS A 245 -4.42 11.79 13.71
N CYS A 246 -5.37 11.04 14.26
CA CYS A 246 -5.06 9.91 15.14
C CYS A 246 -4.21 8.86 14.44
N GLY A 247 -4.53 8.53 13.17
CA GLY A 247 -3.72 7.60 12.38
C GLY A 247 -2.28 8.07 12.24
N TYR A 248 -2.06 9.35 11.95
CA TYR A 248 -0.73 9.95 11.86
C TYR A 248 0.04 9.91 13.20
N ASP A 249 -0.64 10.29 14.29
CA ASP A 249 -0.05 10.37 15.63
C ASP A 249 0.20 8.98 16.25
N TYR A 250 -0.52 7.94 15.80
CA TYR A 250 -0.35 6.58 16.28
C TYR A 250 1.03 6.05 15.90
N ASP A 251 1.75 5.48 16.86
CA ASP A 251 3.14 5.06 16.73
C ASP A 251 3.31 3.77 15.89
N SER A 252 2.82 3.80 14.66
CA SER A 252 3.10 2.78 13.65
C SER A 252 3.73 3.45 12.43
N SER A 253 4.93 2.98 12.08
CA SER A 253 5.59 3.38 10.83
C SER A 253 4.73 3.10 9.61
N ALA A 254 3.91 2.05 9.66
CA ALA A 254 2.94 1.66 8.64
C ALA A 254 1.89 2.75 8.35
N VAL A 255 1.24 3.28 9.38
CA VAL A 255 0.18 4.30 9.17
C VAL A 255 0.79 5.61 8.69
N ARG A 256 1.90 6.06 9.27
CA ARG A 256 2.62 7.23 8.76
C ARG A 256 3.01 7.05 7.28
N GLN A 257 3.54 5.89 6.90
CA GLN A 257 3.86 5.60 5.51
C GLN A 257 2.64 5.73 4.59
N ILE A 258 1.47 5.19 4.94
CA ILE A 258 0.26 5.30 4.12
C ILE A 258 -0.13 6.77 3.88
N PHE A 259 -0.09 7.60 4.93
CA PHE A 259 -0.37 9.04 4.83
C PHE A 259 0.62 9.73 3.88
N TYR A 260 1.91 9.49 4.07
CA TYR A 260 2.97 10.06 3.21
C TYR A 260 2.91 9.57 1.75
N PHE A 261 2.63 8.29 1.51
CA PHE A 261 2.68 7.70 0.18
C PHE A 261 1.47 8.09 -0.67
N THR A 262 0.30 8.18 -0.04
CA THR A 262 -0.94 8.36 -0.79
C THR A 262 -1.35 9.82 -0.90
N ASN A 263 -0.89 10.71 0.00
CA ASN A 263 -1.42 12.09 0.17
C ASN A 263 -2.96 12.16 0.18
N ILE A 264 -3.60 11.03 0.45
CA ILE A 264 -5.05 10.84 0.51
C ILE A 264 -5.52 10.99 1.96
N PHE A 265 -4.66 10.69 2.93
CA PHE A 265 -4.90 10.88 4.35
C PHE A 265 -3.87 11.83 4.96
#